data_AF-A0A358QNT2-F1
#
_entry.id   AF-A0A358QNT2-F1
#
_cell.length_a   1.000
_cell.length_b   1.000
_cell.length_c   1.000
_cell.angle_alpha   90.00
_cell.angle_beta   90.00
_cell.angle_gamma   90.00
#
_symmetry.space_group_name_H-M   'P 1'
#
loop_
_entity.id
_entity.type
_entity.pdbx_description
1 polymer ?
#
loop_
_entity_poly.entity_id
_entity_poly.type
_entity_poly.pdbx_seq_one_letter_code
_entity_poly.pdbx_strand_id
1 'polypeptide(L)'
;MGAILSLALVPALVATPGLLRQAQPRAPASTASIAIFPSPALVPPTGVSPAAIATAGSTGQTVGDIRMFSQDAGWSQRLADGTILHTTNGEDWTVATPPTLGRVLAVAYLDARSAIALTVPQDPVGAVVVQTWTTDDGGTSWARQGTLLLGALTDQVEGMVFDNPSDGWVSIDEAASGFHGMVVYHTASSGDHWVEVARTTNG
;
A
#
# COMPACT_ATOMS: atom_id res chain seq x y z
N MET A 1 -10.55 -63.34 -29.12
CA MET A 1 -9.65 -62.31 -29.68
C MET A 1 -9.33 -61.38 -28.51
N GLY A 2 -8.26 -61.56 -27.73
CA GLY A 2 -6.83 -61.52 -28.09
C GLY A 2 -6.45 -60.04 -28.30
N ALA A 3 -5.62 -59.35 -27.51
CA ALA A 3 -4.38 -59.78 -26.84
C ALA A 3 -4.04 -58.97 -25.57
N ILE A 4 -3.14 -59.56 -24.80
CA ILE A 4 -2.42 -59.10 -23.60
C ILE A 4 -1.09 -58.45 -24.02
N LEU A 5 -0.61 -57.45 -23.27
CA LEU A 5 0.81 -57.05 -23.08
C LEU A 5 0.83 -56.05 -21.90
N SER A 6 1.26 -56.34 -20.67
CA SER A 6 2.52 -56.83 -20.07
C SER A 6 3.75 -55.93 -20.19
N LEU A 7 4.09 -55.35 -19.03
CA LEU A 7 5.40 -55.01 -18.43
C LEU A 7 6.42 -54.11 -19.16
N ALA A 8 6.88 -53.07 -18.44
CA ALA A 8 8.29 -52.99 -18.04
C ALA A 8 8.46 -52.08 -16.80
N LEU A 9 8.95 -52.69 -15.71
CA LEU A 9 9.58 -52.06 -14.56
C LEU A 9 11.05 -51.83 -14.90
N VAL A 10 11.61 -50.66 -14.62
CA VAL A 10 13.07 -50.48 -14.54
C VAL A 10 13.41 -49.67 -13.28
N PRO A 11 14.08 -50.26 -12.28
CA PRO A 11 14.77 -49.52 -11.25
C PRO A 11 16.20 -49.22 -11.72
N ALA A 12 16.69 -48.00 -11.53
CA ALA A 12 18.11 -47.71 -11.70
C ALA A 12 18.75 -47.47 -10.32
N LEU A 13 19.60 -48.42 -9.99
CA LEU A 13 20.42 -48.58 -8.80
C LEU A 13 21.61 -47.61 -8.80
N VAL A 14 21.93 -47.15 -7.59
CA VAL A 14 23.17 -46.55 -7.07
C VAL A 14 24.46 -46.91 -7.84
N ALA A 15 25.33 -45.91 -8.06
CA ALA A 15 26.79 -46.07 -8.00
C ALA A 15 27.52 -44.73 -7.80
N THR A 16 28.11 -44.54 -6.62
CA THR A 16 29.35 -43.75 -6.44
C THR A 16 30.52 -44.73 -6.48
N PRO A 17 31.68 -44.36 -7.04
CA PRO A 17 32.80 -44.12 -6.13
C PRO A 17 33.84 -43.09 -6.62
N GLY A 18 34.46 -42.44 -5.63
CA GLY A 18 35.91 -42.26 -5.59
C GLY A 18 36.52 -41.13 -6.43
N LEU A 19 36.77 -40.00 -5.79
CA LEU A 19 37.91 -39.15 -6.13
C LEU A 19 38.84 -39.01 -4.93
N LEU A 20 40.09 -39.31 -5.20
CA LEU A 20 41.17 -39.59 -4.27
C LEU A 20 41.50 -38.40 -3.34
N ARG A 21 41.74 -38.73 -2.07
CA ARG A 21 42.52 -37.93 -1.13
C ARG A 21 43.88 -37.59 -1.76
N GLN A 22 44.07 -36.34 -2.15
CA GLN A 22 45.42 -35.76 -2.15
C GLN A 22 45.69 -35.18 -0.77
N ALA A 23 46.65 -35.80 -0.07
CA ALA A 23 47.20 -35.28 1.17
C ALA A 23 48.10 -34.09 0.84
N GLN A 24 47.71 -32.89 1.25
CA GLN A 24 48.53 -31.69 1.13
C GLN A 24 49.46 -31.55 2.36
N PRO A 25 50.77 -31.36 2.19
CA PRO A 25 51.70 -31.20 3.31
C PRO A 25 51.37 -29.96 4.16
N ARG A 26 51.44 -30.13 5.47
CA ARG A 26 51.18 -29.08 6.47
C ARG A 26 52.36 -28.09 6.48
N ALA A 27 52.16 -26.91 5.92
CA ALA A 27 53.07 -25.78 6.12
C ALA A 27 52.97 -25.27 7.58
N PRO A 28 54.06 -24.75 8.18
CA PRO A 28 54.06 -24.28 9.57
C PRO A 28 53.09 -23.11 9.76
N ALA A 29 52.46 -23.07 10.93
CA ALA A 29 51.57 -22.00 11.34
C ALA A 29 52.28 -20.65 11.27
N SER A 30 51.85 -19.79 10.35
CA SER A 30 52.22 -18.38 10.33
C SER A 30 51.48 -17.70 11.47
N THR A 31 52.22 -17.27 12.50
CA THR A 31 51.71 -16.42 13.57
C THR A 31 51.31 -15.09 12.93
N ALA A 32 50.03 -14.93 12.61
CA ALA A 32 49.50 -13.63 12.22
C ALA A 32 49.52 -12.73 13.46
N SER A 33 50.43 -11.76 13.47
CA SER A 33 50.41 -10.66 14.43
C SER A 33 49.08 -9.91 14.30
N ILE A 34 48.31 -9.86 15.39
CA ILE A 34 47.13 -9.00 15.48
C ILE A 34 47.64 -7.56 15.48
N ALA A 35 47.50 -6.86 14.36
CA ALA A 35 47.63 -5.42 14.34
C ALA A 35 46.43 -4.83 15.08
N ILE A 36 46.67 -4.26 16.26
CA ILE A 36 45.69 -3.44 16.97
C ILE A 36 45.60 -2.12 16.21
N PHE A 37 44.63 -2.02 15.30
CA PHE A 37 44.27 -0.73 14.72
C PHE A 37 43.49 0.06 15.79
N PRO A 38 43.83 1.33 16.06
CA PRO A 38 42.95 2.17 16.84
C PRO A 38 41.61 2.27 16.12
N SER A 39 40.50 2.00 16.81
CA SER A 39 39.17 2.32 16.31
C SER A 39 39.17 3.78 15.86
N PRO A 40 38.72 4.11 14.64
CA PRO A 40 38.44 5.50 14.31
C PRO A 40 37.39 5.99 15.32
N ALA A 41 37.72 7.06 16.04
CA ALA A 41 36.74 7.73 16.88
C ALA A 41 35.53 8.10 16.00
N LEU A 42 34.33 7.67 16.40
CA LEU A 42 33.09 8.13 15.78
C LEU A 42 33.06 9.65 15.92
N VAL A 43 33.31 10.36 14.82
CA VAL A 43 33.06 11.80 14.76
C VAL A 43 31.53 11.95 14.86
N PRO A 44 30.99 12.60 15.91
CA PRO A 44 29.57 12.86 15.96
C PRO A 44 29.19 13.69 14.73
N PRO A 45 28.08 13.41 14.03
CA PRO A 45 27.67 14.18 12.88
C PRO A 45 27.55 15.65 13.30
N THR A 46 28.42 16.49 12.75
CA THR A 46 28.38 17.93 12.96
C THR A 46 27.13 18.48 12.28
N GLY A 47 26.15 18.86 13.10
CA GLY A 47 25.19 19.90 12.78
C GLY A 47 24.23 19.63 11.62
N VAL A 48 23.28 18.72 11.79
CA VAL A 48 21.94 18.99 11.23
C VAL A 48 21.26 19.95 12.20
N SER A 49 21.27 21.24 11.87
CA SER A 49 20.34 22.17 12.51
C SER A 49 18.94 21.66 12.16
N PRO A 50 18.05 21.40 13.13
CA PRO A 50 16.64 21.22 12.81
C PRO A 50 16.24 22.42 11.97
N ALA A 51 15.71 22.18 10.77
CA ALA A 51 15.06 23.23 10.02
C ALA A 51 13.99 23.83 10.96
N ALA A 52 13.96 25.16 11.06
CA ALA A 52 12.97 25.83 11.88
C ALA A 52 11.59 25.34 11.44
N ILE A 53 10.81 24.79 12.38
CA ILE A 53 9.40 24.47 12.14
C ILE A 53 8.73 25.82 11.90
N ALA A 54 8.48 26.16 10.64
CA ALA A 54 7.69 27.32 10.31
C ALA A 54 6.28 27.08 10.88
N THR A 55 5.88 27.87 11.86
CA THR A 55 4.52 27.86 12.38
C THR A 55 3.61 28.39 11.28
N ALA A 56 3.03 27.49 10.48
CA ALA A 56 2.10 27.86 9.41
C ALA A 56 0.82 28.42 10.04
N GLY A 57 0.78 29.74 10.16
CA GLY A 57 -0.47 30.47 10.30
C GLY A 57 -1.24 30.40 8.98
N SER A 58 -2.10 29.40 8.81
CA SER A 58 -3.25 29.54 7.92
C SER A 58 -4.35 28.59 8.39
N THR A 59 -5.44 29.16 8.88
CA THR A 59 -6.70 28.45 9.11
C THR A 59 -7.25 28.04 7.73
N GLY A 60 -6.86 26.86 7.25
CA GLY A 60 -7.29 26.34 5.94
C GLY A 60 -6.33 25.37 5.26
N GLN A 61 -5.09 25.23 5.73
CA GLN A 61 -4.09 24.30 5.16
C GLN A 61 -3.80 23.10 6.06
N THR A 62 -4.70 22.76 6.99
CA THR A 62 -4.50 21.58 7.83
C THR A 62 -4.53 20.34 6.96
N VAL A 63 -3.46 19.57 7.04
CA VAL A 63 -3.30 18.30 6.37
C VAL A 63 -3.40 17.17 7.39
N GLY A 64 -4.00 16.06 6.97
CA GLY A 64 -4.06 14.81 7.71
C GLY A 64 -3.67 13.65 6.80
N ASP A 65 -3.85 12.44 7.32
CA ASP A 65 -3.55 11.19 6.61
C ASP A 65 -2.18 11.20 5.90
N ILE A 66 -1.16 11.71 6.59
CA ILE A 66 0.19 11.82 6.02
C ILE A 66 0.82 10.43 6.00
N ARG A 67 1.25 9.99 4.81
CA ARG A 67 2.01 8.76 4.62
C ARG A 67 3.25 9.00 3.77
N MET A 68 4.42 8.96 4.41
CA MET A 68 5.71 9.04 3.74
C MET A 68 6.23 7.63 3.42
N PHE A 69 6.71 7.41 2.20
CA PHE A 69 7.32 6.16 1.72
C PHE A 69 8.85 6.26 1.61
N SER A 70 9.38 7.48 1.60
CA SER A 70 10.78 7.80 1.82
C SER A 70 10.88 9.15 2.56
N GLN A 71 12.08 9.68 2.75
CA GLN A 71 12.25 11.04 3.28
C GLN A 71 11.66 12.11 2.33
N ASP A 72 11.63 11.81 1.03
CA ASP A 72 11.32 12.78 -0.01
C ASP A 72 9.96 12.51 -0.67
N ALA A 73 9.44 11.28 -0.61
CA ALA A 73 8.22 10.91 -1.33
C ALA A 73 7.10 10.47 -0.39
N GLY A 74 5.91 11.03 -0.59
CA GLY A 74 4.76 10.71 0.23
C GLY A 74 3.47 11.37 -0.23
N TRP A 75 2.42 11.07 0.52
CA TRP A 75 1.06 11.52 0.27
C TRP A 75 0.42 12.11 1.52
N SER A 76 -0.61 12.92 1.32
CA SER A 76 -1.41 13.48 2.38
C SER A 76 -2.78 13.90 1.85
N GLN A 77 -3.72 14.16 2.76
CA GLN A 77 -5.00 14.75 2.42
C GLN A 77 -5.20 16.08 3.14
N ARG A 78 -5.64 17.11 2.42
CA ARG A 78 -6.07 18.37 3.03
C ARG A 78 -7.43 18.16 3.71
N LEU A 79 -7.49 18.45 5.01
CA LEU A 79 -8.68 18.20 5.83
C LEU A 79 -9.87 19.10 5.46
N ALA A 80 -9.62 20.27 4.85
CA ALA A 80 -10.67 21.23 4.54
C ALA A 80 -11.58 20.79 3.38
N ASP A 81 -11.03 20.11 2.36
CA ASP A 81 -11.71 19.82 1.10
C ASP A 81 -11.46 18.39 0.58
N GLY A 82 -10.70 17.57 1.31
CA GLY A 82 -10.36 16.21 0.91
C GLY A 82 -9.36 16.13 -0.23
N THR A 83 -8.73 17.25 -0.63
CA THR A 83 -7.72 17.28 -1.70
C THR A 83 -6.58 16.34 -1.38
N ILE A 84 -6.26 15.44 -2.31
CA ILE A 84 -5.11 14.56 -2.21
C ILE A 84 -3.87 15.33 -2.65
N LEU A 85 -2.82 15.27 -1.85
CA LEU A 85 -1.53 15.90 -2.06
C LEU A 85 -0.45 14.84 -2.20
N HIS A 86 0.53 15.10 -3.06
CA HIS A 86 1.70 14.27 -3.30
C HIS A 86 2.98 15.10 -3.25
N THR A 87 4.07 14.52 -2.75
CA THR A 87 5.40 15.11 -2.78
C THR A 87 6.43 14.12 -3.32
N THR A 88 7.48 14.66 -3.95
CA THR A 88 8.66 13.91 -4.42
C THR A 88 9.99 14.43 -3.86
N ASN A 89 9.94 15.51 -3.07
CA ASN A 89 11.09 16.11 -2.41
C ASN A 89 10.89 16.38 -0.90
N GLY A 90 9.74 16.00 -0.33
CA GLY A 90 9.40 16.16 1.09
C GLY A 90 9.01 17.60 1.49
N GLU A 91 9.20 18.57 0.60
CA GLU A 91 9.02 19.99 0.87
C GLU A 91 7.85 20.57 0.09
N ASP A 92 7.79 20.27 -1.22
CA ASP A 92 6.75 20.75 -2.11
C ASP A 92 5.66 19.71 -2.28
N TRP A 93 4.42 20.12 -2.05
CA TRP A 93 3.24 19.27 -2.13
C TRP A 93 2.31 19.75 -3.24
N THR A 94 2.05 18.89 -4.21
CA THR A 94 1.20 19.19 -5.38
C THR A 94 -0.13 18.47 -5.30
N VAL A 95 -1.17 19.07 -5.88
CA VAL A 95 -2.49 18.43 -5.98
C VAL A 95 -2.41 17.22 -6.88
N ALA A 96 -2.87 16.08 -6.35
CA ALA A 96 -2.86 14.78 -6.99
C ALA A 96 -4.25 14.12 -6.94
N THR A 97 -5.33 14.90 -6.81
CA THR A 97 -6.72 14.41 -6.72
C THR A 97 -7.22 13.87 -8.07
N PRO A 98 -8.01 12.77 -8.10
CA PRO A 98 -8.68 12.30 -9.32
C PRO A 98 -9.52 13.40 -10.00
N PRO A 99 -9.71 13.34 -11.33
CA PRO A 99 -10.53 14.31 -12.06
C PRO A 99 -12.02 14.03 -11.86
N THR A 100 -12.51 14.34 -10.65
CA THR A 100 -13.90 14.19 -10.24
C THR A 100 -14.59 15.56 -10.12
N LEU A 101 -15.89 15.60 -10.43
CA LEU A 101 -16.76 16.73 -10.09
C LEU A 101 -17.36 16.59 -8.68
N GLY A 102 -17.09 15.45 -8.06
CA GLY A 102 -17.50 15.09 -6.71
C GLY A 102 -16.46 15.47 -5.67
N ARG A 103 -16.51 14.83 -4.51
CA ARG A 103 -15.50 14.91 -3.46
C ARG A 103 -14.80 13.57 -3.28
N VAL A 104 -13.60 13.59 -2.71
CA VAL A 104 -12.90 12.38 -2.26
C VAL A 104 -13.60 11.87 -1.01
N LEU A 105 -14.04 10.62 -1.06
CA LEU A 105 -14.66 9.92 0.06
C LEU A 105 -13.58 9.26 0.92
N ALA A 106 -12.62 8.58 0.28
CA ALA A 106 -11.51 7.91 0.94
C ALA A 106 -10.33 7.74 -0.03
N VAL A 107 -9.13 7.60 0.51
CA VAL A 107 -7.92 7.32 -0.26
C VAL A 107 -7.03 6.32 0.47
N ALA A 108 -6.39 5.42 -0.27
CA ALA A 108 -5.41 4.47 0.23
C ALA A 108 -4.13 4.63 -0.57
N TYR A 109 -3.04 4.98 0.12
CA TYR A 109 -1.72 5.09 -0.48
C TYR A 109 -1.00 3.75 -0.40
N LEU A 110 -0.67 3.18 -1.55
CA LEU A 110 -0.04 1.85 -1.66
C LEU A 110 1.48 1.97 -1.60
N ASP A 111 2.03 2.93 -2.35
CA ASP A 111 3.45 3.24 -2.39
C ASP A 111 3.67 4.74 -2.77
N ALA A 112 4.92 5.13 -3.00
CA ALA A 112 5.29 6.51 -3.35
C ALA A 112 4.65 7.04 -4.65
N ARG A 113 4.10 6.17 -5.51
CA ARG A 113 3.50 6.50 -6.81
C ARG A 113 2.07 6.01 -6.96
N SER A 114 1.71 4.96 -6.25
CA SER A 114 0.43 4.27 -6.43
C SER A 114 -0.57 4.59 -5.32
N ALA A 115 -1.80 4.90 -5.72
CA ALA A 115 -2.89 5.13 -4.78
C ALA A 115 -4.24 4.72 -5.38
N ILE A 116 -5.19 4.43 -4.50
CA ILE A 116 -6.59 4.12 -4.84
C ILE A 116 -7.48 5.13 -4.11
N ALA A 117 -8.40 5.74 -4.84
CA ALA A 117 -9.33 6.73 -4.29
C ALA A 117 -10.77 6.37 -4.60
N LEU A 118 -11.64 6.61 -3.62
CA LEU A 118 -13.08 6.55 -3.78
C LEU A 118 -13.63 7.97 -3.82
N THR A 119 -14.53 8.24 -4.76
CA THR A 119 -15.17 9.55 -4.89
C THR A 119 -16.68 9.41 -4.96
N VAL A 120 -17.38 10.40 -4.43
CA VAL A 120 -18.85 10.50 -4.45
C VAL A 120 -19.27 11.86 -5.02
N PRO A 121 -20.51 12.04 -5.49
CA PRO A 121 -21.05 13.37 -5.81
C PRO A 121 -20.85 14.36 -4.65
N GLN A 122 -20.76 15.67 -4.94
CA GLN A 122 -20.56 16.70 -3.91
C GLN A 122 -21.66 16.66 -2.83
N ASP A 123 -22.92 16.64 -3.28
CA ASP A 123 -24.11 16.63 -2.42
C ASP A 123 -25.00 15.42 -2.77
N PRO A 124 -24.62 14.21 -2.34
CA PRO A 124 -25.39 13.01 -2.67
C PRO A 124 -26.73 13.02 -1.91
N VAL A 125 -27.81 12.63 -2.59
CA VAL A 125 -29.15 12.48 -2.00
C VAL A 125 -29.67 11.07 -2.27
N GLY A 126 -30.00 10.35 -1.21
CA GLY A 126 -30.46 8.96 -1.33
C GLY A 126 -29.32 8.01 -1.69
N ALA A 127 -29.60 7.01 -2.52
CA ALA A 127 -28.61 6.04 -2.96
C ALA A 127 -27.43 6.73 -3.70
N VAL A 128 -26.21 6.32 -3.36
CA VAL A 128 -24.99 6.97 -3.85
C VAL A 128 -24.17 6.02 -4.70
N VAL A 129 -23.75 6.48 -5.87
CA VAL A 129 -22.75 5.79 -6.69
C VAL A 129 -21.37 6.30 -6.28
N VAL A 130 -20.59 5.42 -5.65
CA VAL A 130 -19.17 5.64 -5.40
C VAL A 130 -18.39 5.22 -6.65
N GLN A 131 -17.48 6.07 -7.10
CA GLN A 131 -16.54 5.75 -8.18
C GLN A 131 -15.16 5.44 -7.60
N THR A 132 -14.58 4.32 -8.04
CA THR A 132 -13.19 3.94 -7.76
C THR A 132 -12.25 4.53 -8.81
N TRP A 133 -11.10 5.01 -8.35
CA TRP A 133 -9.99 5.51 -9.17
C TRP A 133 -8.67 4.92 -8.72
N THR A 134 -7.74 4.73 -9.65
CA THR A 134 -6.37 4.30 -9.36
C THR A 134 -5.35 5.19 -10.06
N THR A 135 -4.19 5.37 -9.46
CA THR A 135 -3.00 5.99 -10.08
C THR A 135 -1.77 5.11 -9.80
N ASP A 136 -0.79 5.15 -10.70
CA ASP A 136 0.54 4.52 -10.60
C ASP A 136 1.69 5.53 -10.90
N ASP A 137 1.37 6.81 -10.99
CA ASP A 137 2.25 7.88 -11.43
C ASP A 137 2.27 9.12 -10.51
N GLY A 138 1.98 8.91 -9.22
CA GLY A 138 1.94 9.99 -8.24
C GLY A 138 0.69 10.87 -8.36
N GLY A 139 -0.38 10.34 -8.96
CA GLY A 139 -1.63 11.06 -9.17
C GLY A 139 -1.54 12.12 -10.27
N THR A 140 -0.53 12.01 -11.14
CA THR A 140 -0.44 12.81 -12.37
C THR A 140 -1.57 12.42 -13.33
N SER A 141 -1.89 11.13 -13.37
CA SER A 141 -3.05 10.59 -14.06
C SER A 141 -3.81 9.59 -13.20
N TRP A 142 -5.11 9.48 -13.46
CA TRP A 142 -6.01 8.58 -12.74
C TRP A 142 -6.87 7.80 -13.73
N ALA A 143 -6.92 6.49 -13.56
CA ALA A 143 -7.81 5.59 -14.29
C ALA A 143 -9.08 5.35 -13.49
N ARG A 144 -10.24 5.42 -14.16
CA ARG A 144 -11.51 4.95 -13.60
C ARG A 144 -11.53 3.43 -13.62
N GLN A 145 -11.88 2.85 -12.48
CA GLN A 145 -12.13 1.43 -12.33
C GLN A 145 -13.66 1.22 -12.27
N GLY A 146 -14.15 0.47 -11.29
CA GLY A 146 -15.56 0.21 -11.08
C GLY A 146 -16.31 1.22 -10.21
N THR A 147 -17.55 0.87 -9.91
CA THR A 147 -18.43 1.62 -9.01
C THR A 147 -19.00 0.72 -7.92
N LEU A 148 -19.35 1.34 -6.80
CA LEU A 148 -20.06 0.71 -5.68
C LEU A 148 -21.34 1.51 -5.43
N LEU A 149 -22.48 0.81 -5.45
CA LEU A 149 -23.76 1.42 -5.12
C LEU A 149 -24.04 1.25 -3.64
N LEU A 150 -24.17 2.37 -2.94
CA LEU A 150 -24.49 2.42 -1.52
C LEU A 150 -25.92 2.89 -1.31
N GLY A 151 -26.45 2.66 -0.12
CA GLY A 151 -27.64 3.35 0.38
C GLY A 151 -27.41 4.86 0.54
N ALA A 152 -28.13 5.49 1.48
CA ALA A 152 -27.80 6.87 1.84
C ALA A 152 -26.54 6.90 2.69
N LEU A 153 -25.62 7.80 2.36
CA LEU A 153 -24.41 8.04 3.12
C LEU A 153 -24.68 8.97 4.30
N THR A 154 -24.03 8.71 5.42
CA THR A 154 -23.96 9.64 6.57
C THR A 154 -22.65 10.45 6.57
N ASP A 155 -21.97 10.48 5.43
CA ASP A 155 -20.70 11.17 5.14
C ASP A 155 -19.41 10.56 5.73
N GLN A 156 -19.46 9.38 6.36
CA GLN A 156 -18.26 8.79 6.99
C GLN A 156 -17.83 7.50 6.29
N VAL A 157 -16.62 7.52 5.70
CA VAL A 157 -15.80 6.31 5.56
C VAL A 157 -14.91 6.25 6.78
N GLU A 158 -15.00 5.14 7.50
CA GLU A 158 -14.31 4.94 8.76
C GLU A 158 -12.91 4.35 8.54
N GLY A 159 -12.71 3.70 7.40
CA GLY A 159 -11.40 3.20 7.01
C GLY A 159 -11.39 2.64 5.60
N MET A 160 -10.24 2.75 4.96
CA MET A 160 -9.93 2.05 3.72
C MET A 160 -8.51 1.50 3.81
N VAL A 161 -8.33 0.24 3.45
CA VAL A 161 -7.04 -0.45 3.50
C VAL A 161 -6.89 -1.35 2.28
N PHE A 162 -5.67 -1.41 1.75
CA PHE A 162 -5.30 -2.31 0.66
C PHE A 162 -3.98 -2.97 1.02
N ASP A 163 -3.93 -4.29 0.91
CA ASP A 163 -2.71 -5.07 1.11
C ASP A 163 -1.85 -5.07 -0.16
N ASN A 164 -2.50 -5.01 -1.31
CA ASN A 164 -1.90 -4.88 -2.63
C ASN A 164 -2.89 -4.13 -3.56
N PRO A 165 -2.48 -3.74 -4.78
CA PRO A 165 -3.36 -2.94 -5.65
C PRO A 165 -4.71 -3.58 -5.96
N SER A 166 -4.82 -4.91 -5.91
CA SER A 166 -6.05 -5.62 -6.24
C SER A 166 -6.92 -5.98 -5.05
N ASP A 167 -6.35 -6.07 -3.84
CA ASP A 167 -7.02 -6.65 -2.66
C ASP A 167 -7.14 -5.61 -1.55
N GLY A 168 -8.39 -5.26 -1.20
CA GLY A 168 -8.65 -4.20 -0.25
C GLY A 168 -10.04 -4.20 0.35
N TRP A 169 -10.18 -3.45 1.43
CA TRP A 169 -11.40 -3.31 2.21
C TRP A 169 -11.72 -1.84 2.44
N VAL A 170 -13.01 -1.54 2.49
CA VAL A 170 -13.53 -0.24 2.94
C VAL A 170 -14.67 -0.47 3.91
N SER A 171 -14.69 0.31 4.99
CA SER A 171 -15.76 0.32 5.98
C SER A 171 -16.51 1.64 5.90
N ILE A 172 -17.82 1.56 5.67
CA ILE A 172 -18.67 2.72 5.37
C ILE A 172 -19.85 2.72 6.34
N ASP A 173 -20.14 3.87 6.94
CA ASP A 173 -21.39 4.07 7.65
C ASP A 173 -22.52 4.37 6.67
N GLU A 174 -23.52 3.49 6.66
CA GLU A 174 -24.69 3.61 5.81
C GLU A 174 -25.95 3.87 6.62
N ALA A 175 -26.76 4.82 6.13
CA ALA A 175 -28.10 5.09 6.62
C ALA A 175 -29.13 4.84 5.52
N ALA A 176 -29.50 3.57 5.30
CA ALA A 176 -30.54 3.21 4.34
C ALA A 176 -31.85 2.86 5.06
N SER A 177 -32.95 3.58 4.78
CA SER A 177 -34.34 3.25 5.12
C SER A 177 -34.55 2.32 6.35
N GLY A 178 -34.19 2.80 7.55
CA GLY A 178 -34.36 2.07 8.82
C GLY A 178 -33.13 1.31 9.31
N PHE A 179 -32.05 1.32 8.54
CA PHE A 179 -30.72 0.86 8.93
C PHE A 179 -29.81 2.07 9.18
N HIS A 180 -28.99 1.99 10.23
CA HIS A 180 -27.86 2.88 10.48
C HIS A 180 -26.73 2.04 11.04
N GLY A 181 -25.68 1.79 10.28
CA GLY A 181 -24.59 0.94 10.75
C GLY A 181 -23.44 0.84 9.77
N MET A 182 -22.36 0.24 10.26
CA MET A 182 -21.16 -0.01 9.49
C MET A 182 -21.38 -1.18 8.54
N VAL A 183 -21.00 -0.98 7.29
CA VAL A 183 -20.92 -2.02 6.26
C VAL A 183 -19.47 -2.13 5.80
N VAL A 184 -18.96 -3.36 5.71
CA VAL A 184 -17.60 -3.63 5.21
C VAL A 184 -17.70 -4.25 3.83
N TYR A 185 -17.01 -3.63 2.88
CA TYR A 185 -16.86 -4.10 1.52
C TYR A 185 -15.44 -4.59 1.27
N HIS A 186 -15.30 -5.60 0.43
CA HIS A 186 -14.03 -6.15 -0.04
C HIS A 186 -13.96 -6.09 -1.56
N THR A 187 -12.77 -5.85 -2.10
CA THR A 187 -12.47 -6.00 -3.52
C THR A 187 -11.27 -6.91 -3.70
N ALA A 188 -11.30 -7.73 -4.75
CA ALA A 188 -10.17 -8.53 -5.24
C ALA A 188 -9.79 -8.13 -6.68
N SER A 189 -10.21 -6.94 -7.12
CA SER A 189 -10.07 -6.45 -8.49
C SER A 189 -9.83 -4.94 -8.55
N SER A 190 -9.01 -4.41 -7.64
CA SER A 190 -8.63 -2.98 -7.62
C SER A 190 -9.83 -2.02 -7.54
N GLY A 191 -10.94 -2.48 -6.95
CA GLY A 191 -12.19 -1.74 -6.86
C GLY A 191 -13.02 -1.69 -8.16
N ASP A 192 -12.73 -2.55 -9.14
CA ASP A 192 -13.66 -2.84 -10.26
C ASP A 192 -14.95 -3.49 -9.79
N HIS A 193 -14.86 -4.31 -8.76
CA HIS A 193 -15.99 -4.96 -8.12
C HIS A 193 -15.81 -4.96 -6.61
N TRP A 194 -16.87 -4.56 -5.91
CA TRP A 194 -16.94 -4.54 -4.45
C TRP A 194 -18.04 -5.48 -3.98
N VAL A 195 -17.72 -6.30 -2.99
CA VAL A 195 -18.64 -7.26 -2.39
C VAL A 195 -18.79 -6.92 -0.92
N GLU A 196 -20.03 -6.83 -0.45
CA GLU A 196 -20.28 -6.72 0.99
C GLU A 196 -19.89 -8.03 1.69
N VAL A 197 -19.05 -7.92 2.73
CA VAL A 197 -18.57 -9.08 3.50
C VAL A 197 -19.03 -9.08 4.95
N ALA A 198 -19.42 -7.92 5.49
CA ALA A 198 -19.98 -7.81 6.83
C ALA A 198 -20.85 -6.56 6.98
N ARG A 199 -21.78 -6.59 7.94
CA ARG A 199 -22.53 -5.42 8.41
C ARG A 199 -22.80 -5.51 9.90
N THR A 200 -22.82 -4.36 10.60
CA THR A 200 -23.34 -4.28 11.97
C THR A 200 -24.86 -4.11 11.92
N THR A 201 -25.62 -4.95 12.63
CA THR A 201 -27.06 -4.72 12.81
C THR A 201 -27.29 -3.93 14.09
N ASN A 202 -28.14 -2.89 14.03
CA ASN A 202 -28.75 -2.36 15.24
C ASN A 202 -29.61 -3.47 15.85
N GLY A 203 -29.39 -3.76 17.13
CA GLY A 203 -30.28 -4.63 17.92
C GLY A 203 -31.63 -3.97 18.20
#